data_AF-A0A1Y4EUB1-F1
#
_entry.id   AF-A0A1Y4EUB1-F1
#
_cell.length_a   1.000
_cell.length_b   1.000
_cell.length_c   1.000
_cell.angle_alpha   90.00
_cell.angle_beta   90.00
_cell.angle_gamma   90.00
#
_symmetry.space_group_name_H-M   'P 1'
#
loop_
_entity.id
_entity.type
_entity.pdbx_description
1 polymer ?
#
loop_
_entity_poly.entity_id
_entity_poly.type
_entity_poly.pdbx_seq_one_letter_code
_entity_poly.pdbx_strand_id
1 'polypeptide(L)'
;MKHGDYKLPGGRDLSTITFEDIRWQYGVFHCNSTGAGRDKKYFPWRGAKTKLGEIEEHDWCQLAEAVIEQAGETDLLKQLIQWCTEHNFTGDSAAEIRKEALQLHTSRIFDNPQWVGYLPFNKRYRPEVWDAANIVFVRMECCPEPGTVTQEQIDRSYMGQIACPHCGRWNTFTILGNRSGPAPISGPIPRSDCERDAKHLISGKDADADDADSPWEEDDDD
;
A
#
# COMPACT_ATOMS: atom_id res chain seq x y z
N MET A 1 -16.30 -1.68 22.82
CA MET A 1 -17.63 -1.39 22.26
C MET A 1 -18.00 -2.59 21.40
N LYS A 2 -19.23 -3.12 21.48
CA LYS A 2 -19.61 -4.26 20.63
C LYS A 2 -19.93 -3.73 19.23
N HIS A 3 -19.15 -4.14 18.22
CA HIS A 3 -19.25 -3.72 16.81
C HIS A 3 -20.47 -4.31 16.07
N GLY A 4 -21.63 -4.39 16.75
CA GLY A 4 -22.78 -5.19 16.32
C GLY A 4 -23.67 -4.59 15.22
N ASP A 5 -23.50 -3.32 14.83
CA ASP A 5 -24.47 -2.64 13.95
C ASP A 5 -23.83 -1.89 12.77
N TYR A 6 -22.69 -2.37 12.24
CA TYR A 6 -22.17 -1.80 10.99
C TYR A 6 -22.97 -2.33 9.79
N LYS A 7 -23.80 -1.47 9.19
CA LYS A 7 -24.60 -1.82 8.01
C LYS A 7 -23.72 -1.74 6.75
N LEU A 8 -23.25 -2.90 6.33
CA LEU A 8 -22.51 -3.06 5.08
C LEU A 8 -23.35 -2.65 3.86
N PRO A 9 -22.73 -2.03 2.84
CA PRO A 9 -23.40 -1.79 1.57
C PRO A 9 -23.90 -3.11 0.97
N GLY A 10 -25.20 -3.18 0.66
CA GLY A 10 -25.83 -4.38 0.11
C GLY A 10 -26.31 -5.43 1.13
N GLY A 11 -26.33 -5.13 2.44
CA GLY A 11 -26.93 -6.00 3.45
C GLY A 11 -26.16 -7.30 3.73
N ARG A 12 -24.86 -7.34 3.43
CA ARG A 12 -23.98 -8.47 3.74
C ARG A 12 -23.70 -8.53 5.25
N ASP A 13 -23.39 -9.71 5.74
CA ASP A 13 -22.91 -9.92 7.12
C ASP A 13 -21.37 -9.93 7.15
N LEU A 14 -20.78 -9.46 8.25
CA LEU A 14 -19.34 -9.39 8.45
C LEU A 14 -18.68 -10.78 8.31
N SER A 15 -19.40 -11.84 8.69
CA SER A 15 -18.94 -13.24 8.56
C SER A 15 -18.66 -13.72 7.14
N THR A 16 -19.20 -13.02 6.13
CA THR A 16 -19.04 -13.38 4.72
C THR A 16 -17.96 -12.57 4.00
N ILE A 17 -17.40 -11.56 4.67
CA ILE A 17 -16.44 -10.64 4.08
C ILE A 17 -15.02 -11.16 4.30
N THR A 18 -14.24 -11.18 3.23
CA THR A 18 -12.82 -11.50 3.29
C THR A 18 -11.97 -10.22 3.31
N PHE A 19 -10.71 -10.33 3.76
CA PHE A 19 -9.76 -9.22 3.64
C PHE A 19 -9.54 -8.76 2.20
N GLU A 20 -9.68 -9.67 1.23
CA GLU A 20 -9.54 -9.32 -0.19
C GLU A 20 -10.71 -8.46 -0.69
N ASP A 21 -11.90 -8.65 -0.13
CA ASP A 21 -13.09 -7.87 -0.51
C ASP A 21 -12.96 -6.41 -0.07
N ILE A 22 -12.41 -6.18 1.12
CA ILE A 22 -12.23 -4.84 1.72
C ILE A 22 -10.85 -4.24 1.43
N ARG A 23 -9.96 -4.94 0.73
CA ARG A 23 -8.62 -4.44 0.42
C ARG A 23 -8.69 -3.08 -0.27
N TRP A 24 -7.97 -2.11 0.28
CA TRP A 24 -7.84 -0.78 -0.32
C TRP A 24 -7.07 -0.89 -1.65
N GLN A 25 -7.76 -0.68 -2.77
CA GLN A 25 -7.12 -0.73 -4.10
C GLN A 25 -6.49 0.61 -4.45
N TYR A 26 -7.29 1.67 -4.39
CA TYR A 26 -6.85 3.06 -4.61
C TYR A 26 -7.80 4.03 -3.92
N GLY A 27 -7.31 5.24 -3.63
CA GLY A 27 -8.10 6.31 -3.04
C GLY A 27 -9.04 6.93 -4.07
N VAL A 28 -10.26 7.23 -3.65
CA VAL A 28 -11.28 7.94 -4.43
C VAL A 28 -11.58 9.26 -3.76
N PHE A 29 -11.74 10.30 -4.58
CA PHE A 29 -12.03 11.64 -4.13
C PHE A 29 -13.16 12.25 -4.96
N HIS A 30 -14.22 12.69 -4.27
CA HIS A 30 -15.34 13.39 -4.90
C HIS A 30 -15.44 14.81 -4.33
N CYS A 31 -15.51 15.80 -5.22
CA CYS A 31 -15.79 17.19 -4.86
C CYS A 31 -17.30 17.42 -4.87
N ASN A 32 -17.94 17.23 -3.72
CA ASN A 32 -19.36 17.51 -3.62
C ASN A 32 -19.58 19.01 -3.37
N SER A 33 -20.67 19.52 -3.92
CA SER A 33 -21.08 20.90 -3.65
C SER A 33 -22.59 21.01 -3.49
N THR A 34 -23.00 21.94 -2.63
CA THR A 34 -24.40 22.26 -2.37
C THR A 34 -24.59 23.77 -2.40
N GLY A 35 -25.75 24.24 -2.85
CA GLY A 35 -26.02 25.67 -3.04
C GLY A 35 -25.54 26.20 -4.39
N ALA A 36 -25.72 27.49 -4.62
CA ALA A 36 -25.37 28.17 -5.87
C ALA A 36 -24.80 29.57 -5.59
N GLY A 37 -24.06 30.13 -6.55
CA GLY A 37 -23.49 31.48 -6.44
C GLY A 37 -22.57 31.64 -5.22
N ARG A 38 -22.78 32.72 -4.45
CA ARG A 38 -22.01 33.03 -3.24
C ARG A 38 -22.23 32.05 -2.08
N ASP A 39 -23.33 31.31 -2.09
CA ASP A 39 -23.67 30.34 -1.05
C ASP A 39 -23.20 28.91 -1.38
N LYS A 40 -22.46 28.73 -2.47
CA LYS A 40 -21.95 27.41 -2.87
C LYS A 40 -20.92 26.92 -1.85
N LYS A 41 -21.26 25.82 -1.17
CA LYS A 41 -20.39 25.13 -0.23
C LYS A 41 -19.79 23.92 -0.90
N TYR A 42 -18.49 23.72 -0.70
CA TYR A 42 -17.77 22.53 -1.15
C TYR A 42 -17.47 21.67 0.06
N PHE A 43 -17.65 20.36 -0.06
CA PHE A 43 -17.23 19.40 0.94
C PHE A 43 -16.56 18.22 0.24
N PRO A 44 -15.30 17.92 0.60
CA PRO A 44 -14.60 16.79 0.03
C PRO A 44 -15.17 15.49 0.60
N TRP A 45 -15.39 14.52 -0.27
CA TRP A 45 -15.60 13.13 0.13
C TRP A 45 -14.36 12.31 -0.25
N ARG A 46 -13.82 11.57 0.70
CA ARG A 46 -12.63 10.71 0.54
C ARG A 46 -13.02 9.29 0.86
N GLY A 47 -12.65 8.36 0.00
CA GLY A 47 -12.97 6.96 0.18
C GLY A 47 -11.95 6.01 -0.40
N ALA A 48 -12.18 4.73 -0.15
CA ALA A 48 -11.43 3.62 -0.70
C ALA A 48 -12.25 2.95 -1.81
N LYS A 49 -11.62 2.69 -2.95
CA LYS A 49 -12.15 1.68 -3.87
C LYS A 49 -11.80 0.30 -3.34
N THR A 50 -12.84 -0.53 -3.18
CA THR A 50 -12.73 -1.94 -2.77
C THR A 50 -13.54 -2.81 -3.74
N LYS A 51 -13.50 -4.14 -3.59
CA LYS A 51 -14.35 -5.04 -4.40
C LYS A 51 -15.84 -4.88 -4.05
N LEU A 52 -16.14 -4.41 -2.84
CA LEU A 52 -17.51 -4.13 -2.39
C LEU A 52 -18.06 -2.80 -2.94
N GLY A 53 -17.21 -1.99 -3.56
CA GLY A 53 -17.57 -0.67 -4.07
C GLY A 53 -16.72 0.43 -3.44
N GLU A 54 -17.22 1.66 -3.54
CA GLU A 54 -16.60 2.83 -2.92
C GLU A 54 -17.13 2.98 -1.50
N ILE A 55 -16.23 3.01 -0.53
CA ILE A 55 -16.55 3.14 0.90
C ILE A 55 -15.84 4.37 1.42
N GLU A 56 -16.53 5.22 2.19
CA GLU A 56 -15.92 6.40 2.79
C GLU A 56 -14.77 6.01 3.73
N GLU A 57 -13.71 6.82 3.81
CA GLU A 57 -12.48 6.46 4.51
C GLU A 57 -12.72 6.08 5.99
N HIS A 58 -13.53 6.88 6.70
CA HIS A 58 -13.91 6.62 8.08
C HIS A 58 -14.62 5.27 8.24
N ASP A 59 -15.59 5.04 7.36
CA ASP A 59 -16.44 3.85 7.33
C ASP A 59 -15.63 2.60 6.97
N TRP A 60 -14.68 2.73 6.04
CA TRP A 60 -13.74 1.69 5.69
C TRP A 60 -12.83 1.32 6.86
N CYS A 61 -12.32 2.31 7.62
CA CYS A 61 -11.51 2.05 8.81
C CYS A 61 -12.29 1.23 9.85
N GLN A 62 -13.54 1.60 10.13
CA GLN A 62 -14.40 0.86 11.07
C GLN A 62 -14.67 -0.57 10.59
N LEU A 63 -14.94 -0.74 9.29
CA LEU A 63 -15.16 -2.05 8.69
C LEU A 63 -13.90 -2.93 8.80
N ALA A 64 -12.74 -2.40 8.46
CA ALA A 64 -11.48 -3.13 8.54
C ALA A 64 -11.19 -3.60 9.97
N GLU A 65 -11.42 -2.74 10.97
CA GLU A 65 -11.27 -3.10 12.38
C GLU A 65 -12.22 -4.23 12.81
N ALA A 66 -13.49 -4.15 12.41
CA ALA A 66 -14.47 -5.19 12.74
C ALA A 66 -14.11 -6.54 12.12
N VAL A 67 -13.64 -6.57 10.87
CA VAL A 67 -13.20 -7.81 10.20
C VAL A 67 -11.95 -8.39 10.88
N ILE A 68 -11.00 -7.54 11.30
CA ILE A 68 -9.80 -7.96 12.02
C ILE A 68 -10.14 -8.54 13.40
N GLU A 69 -11.05 -7.88 14.14
CA GLU A 69 -11.52 -8.36 15.44
C GLU A 69 -12.24 -9.71 15.30
N GLN A 70 -13.08 -9.86 14.28
CA GLN A 70 -13.75 -11.12 14.00
C GLN A 70 -12.78 -12.26 13.64
N ALA A 71 -11.69 -11.95 12.93
CA ALA A 71 -10.63 -12.91 12.62
C ALA A 71 -9.75 -13.24 13.84
N GLY A 72 -9.87 -12.50 14.95
CA GLY A 72 -8.99 -12.64 16.11
C GLY A 72 -7.57 -12.12 15.90
N GLU A 73 -7.35 -11.28 14.89
CA GLU A 73 -6.02 -10.78 14.50
C GLU A 73 -5.71 -9.38 15.08
N THR A 74 -6.42 -8.99 16.15
CA THR A 74 -6.26 -7.67 16.80
C THR A 74 -4.85 -7.43 17.31
N ASP A 75 -4.15 -8.47 17.79
CA ASP A 75 -2.76 -8.32 18.24
C ASP A 75 -1.79 -8.07 17.09
N LEU A 76 -2.03 -8.66 15.92
CA LEU A 76 -1.24 -8.40 14.71
C LEU A 76 -1.45 -6.96 14.22
N LEU A 77 -2.67 -6.44 14.31
CA LEU A 77 -2.95 -5.03 14.05
C LEU A 77 -2.18 -4.10 14.99
N LYS A 78 -2.12 -4.40 16.30
CA LYS A 78 -1.33 -3.61 17.26
C LYS A 78 0.16 -3.61 16.90
N GLN A 79 0.70 -4.77 16.50
CA GLN A 79 2.10 -4.90 16.07
C GLN A 79 2.38 -4.07 14.80
N LEU A 80 1.45 -4.04 13.85
CA LEU A 80 1.55 -3.17 12.67
C LEU A 80 1.48 -1.68 13.03
N ILE A 81 0.58 -1.27 13.94
CA ILE A 81 0.52 0.12 14.42
C ILE A 81 1.85 0.53 15.07
N GLN A 82 2.41 -0.35 15.92
CA GLN A 82 3.70 -0.12 16.54
C GLN A 82 4.81 0.00 15.49
N TRP A 83 4.84 -0.90 14.50
CA TRP A 83 5.79 -0.86 13.40
C TRP A 83 5.70 0.46 12.61
N CYS A 84 4.50 0.88 12.22
CA CYS A 84 4.29 2.12 11.46
C CYS A 84 4.67 3.35 12.30
N THR A 85 4.40 3.33 13.61
CA THR A 85 4.78 4.41 14.52
C THR A 85 6.31 4.56 14.62
N GLU A 86 7.05 3.45 14.72
CA GLU A 86 8.52 3.45 14.76
C GLU A 86 9.14 3.91 13.43
N HIS A 87 8.42 3.71 12.31
CA HIS A 87 8.86 4.08 10.96
C HIS A 87 8.15 5.34 10.42
N ASN A 88 7.59 6.15 11.33
CA ASN A 88 6.92 7.40 10.98
C ASN A 88 7.93 8.53 10.71
N PHE A 89 8.60 8.48 9.57
CA PHE A 89 9.59 9.50 9.19
C PHE A 89 8.96 10.84 8.76
N THR A 90 7.70 10.82 8.34
CA THR A 90 6.96 12.00 7.85
C THR A 90 6.23 12.76 8.95
N GLY A 91 6.15 12.19 10.16
CA GLY A 91 5.47 12.83 11.30
C GLY A 91 3.95 12.74 11.23
N ASP A 92 3.43 11.68 10.59
CA ASP A 92 2.01 11.41 10.44
C ASP A 92 1.31 11.31 11.80
N SER A 93 0.04 11.71 11.83
CA SER A 93 -0.77 11.64 13.03
C SER A 93 -1.09 10.20 13.42
N ALA A 94 -1.47 9.98 14.69
CA ALA A 94 -1.88 8.65 15.16
C ALA A 94 -3.07 8.07 14.37
N ALA A 95 -3.95 8.92 13.84
CA ALA A 95 -5.07 8.48 13.01
C ALA A 95 -4.61 8.01 11.63
N GLU A 96 -3.64 8.71 11.02
CA GLU A 96 -3.05 8.33 9.74
C GLU A 96 -2.25 7.03 9.86
N ILE A 97 -1.42 6.90 10.90
CA ILE A 97 -0.69 5.66 11.22
C ILE A 97 -1.66 4.49 11.38
N ARG A 98 -2.76 4.70 12.11
CA ARG A 98 -3.76 3.65 12.31
C ARG A 98 -4.39 3.23 10.98
N LYS A 99 -4.73 4.18 10.12
CA LYS A 99 -5.25 3.91 8.77
C LYS A 99 -4.24 3.14 7.92
N GLU A 100 -2.98 3.55 7.92
CA GLU A 100 -1.92 2.86 7.19
C GLU A 100 -1.78 1.41 7.68
N ALA A 101 -1.76 1.19 9.00
CA ALA A 101 -1.71 -0.16 9.57
C ALA A 101 -2.90 -1.03 9.13
N LEU A 102 -4.11 -0.46 9.03
CA LEU A 102 -5.28 -1.17 8.48
C LEU A 102 -5.10 -1.51 6.99
N GLN A 103 -4.54 -0.60 6.19
CA GLN A 103 -4.26 -0.85 4.77
C GLN A 103 -3.20 -1.95 4.58
N LEU A 104 -2.13 -1.91 5.37
CA LEU A 104 -1.09 -2.93 5.39
C LEU A 104 -1.65 -4.30 5.85
N HIS A 105 -2.54 -4.30 6.84
CA HIS A 105 -3.16 -5.53 7.32
C HIS A 105 -4.10 -6.16 6.30
N THR A 106 -5.02 -5.36 5.74
CA THR A 106 -6.00 -5.84 4.72
C THR A 106 -5.31 -6.27 3.42
N SER A 107 -4.16 -5.70 3.09
CA SER A 107 -3.34 -6.14 1.95
C SER A 107 -2.43 -7.33 2.24
N ARG A 108 -2.41 -7.83 3.48
CA ARG A 108 -1.54 -8.93 3.96
C ARG A 108 -0.05 -8.67 3.67
N ILE A 109 0.40 -7.42 3.85
CA ILE A 109 1.76 -7.03 3.48
C ILE A 109 2.85 -7.85 4.19
N PHE A 110 2.58 -8.29 5.42
CA PHE A 110 3.50 -9.05 6.25
C PHE A 110 3.70 -10.49 5.78
N ASP A 111 2.83 -11.01 4.91
CA ASP A 111 2.99 -12.31 4.25
C ASP A 111 3.68 -12.17 2.88
N ASN A 112 3.96 -10.95 2.43
CA ASN A 112 4.64 -10.71 1.15
C ASN A 112 6.17 -10.67 1.34
N PRO A 113 6.94 -11.68 0.90
CA PRO A 113 8.38 -11.71 1.07
C PRO A 113 9.11 -10.58 0.32
N GLN A 114 8.45 -9.94 -0.66
CA GLN A 114 9.02 -8.80 -1.38
C GLN A 114 8.93 -7.48 -0.62
N TRP A 115 8.15 -7.42 0.47
CA TRP A 115 8.05 -6.22 1.28
C TRP A 115 9.38 -5.96 2.00
N VAL A 116 9.90 -4.73 1.91
CA VAL A 116 11.16 -4.32 2.55
C VAL A 116 11.16 -4.58 4.06
N GLY A 117 10.01 -4.40 4.71
CA GLY A 117 9.83 -4.67 6.13
C GLY A 117 9.67 -6.15 6.51
N TYR A 118 9.59 -7.08 5.54
CA TYR A 118 9.20 -8.48 5.78
C TYR A 118 10.08 -9.17 6.83
N LEU A 119 11.41 -9.17 6.64
CA LEU A 119 12.32 -9.81 7.58
C LEU A 119 12.33 -9.13 8.96
N PRO A 120 12.57 -7.81 9.09
CA PRO A 120 12.62 -7.19 10.42
C PRO A 120 11.28 -7.23 11.17
N PHE A 121 10.15 -7.12 10.47
CA PHE A 121 8.82 -7.25 11.08
C PHE A 121 8.60 -8.68 11.58
N ASN A 122 8.74 -9.69 10.70
CA ASN A 122 8.47 -11.08 11.06
C ASN A 122 9.47 -11.60 12.10
N LYS A 123 10.74 -11.16 12.07
CA LYS A 123 11.72 -11.51 13.11
C LYS A 123 11.26 -11.11 14.52
N ARG A 124 10.58 -9.95 14.64
CA ARG A 124 10.14 -9.42 15.94
C ARG A 124 8.81 -10.00 16.40
N TYR A 125 7.88 -10.18 15.47
CA TYR A 125 6.48 -10.45 15.80
C TYR A 125 5.99 -11.85 15.41
N ARG A 126 6.65 -12.51 14.44
CA ARG A 126 6.26 -13.80 13.84
C ARG A 126 7.50 -14.64 13.50
N PRO A 127 8.28 -15.06 14.51
CA PRO A 127 9.56 -15.73 14.30
C PRO A 127 9.42 -17.02 13.48
N GLU A 128 8.27 -17.70 13.53
CA GLU A 128 7.97 -18.89 12.73
C GLU A 128 7.97 -18.60 11.22
N VAL A 129 7.47 -17.42 10.82
CA VAL A 129 7.48 -16.97 9.41
C VAL A 129 8.89 -16.57 8.99
N TRP A 130 9.63 -15.94 9.90
CA TRP A 130 11.02 -15.58 9.65
C TRP A 130 11.91 -16.81 9.45
N ASP A 131 11.70 -17.87 10.23
CA ASP A 131 12.49 -19.09 10.13
C ASP A 131 12.25 -19.90 8.86
N ALA A 132 11.04 -19.81 8.32
CA ALA A 132 10.65 -20.41 7.05
C ALA A 132 11.10 -19.58 5.82
N ALA A 133 11.59 -18.35 6.01
CA ALA A 133 11.93 -17.46 4.91
C ALA A 133 13.22 -17.88 4.18
N ASN A 134 13.26 -17.63 2.87
CA ASN A 134 14.47 -17.76 2.06
C ASN A 134 15.33 -16.50 2.23
N ILE A 135 16.34 -16.56 3.10
CA ILE A 135 17.18 -15.41 3.45
C ILE A 135 18.43 -15.40 2.58
N VAL A 136 18.73 -14.26 1.97
CA VAL A 136 19.95 -13.97 1.24
C VAL A 136 20.77 -12.96 2.04
N PHE A 137 22.05 -13.26 2.22
CA PHE A 137 23.02 -12.35 2.82
C PHE A 137 23.63 -11.49 1.73
N VAL A 138 23.55 -10.17 1.90
CA VAL A 138 24.03 -9.19 0.93
C VAL A 138 24.97 -8.19 1.58
N ARG A 139 25.94 -7.69 0.81
CA ARG A 139 26.68 -6.48 1.14
C ARG A 139 26.20 -5.35 0.24
N MET A 140 25.76 -4.25 0.84
CA MET A 140 25.33 -3.06 0.11
C MET A 140 26.53 -2.15 -0.15
N GLU A 141 26.54 -1.41 -1.26
CA GLU A 141 27.61 -0.42 -1.49
C GLU A 141 27.57 0.75 -0.50
N CYS A 142 26.39 1.10 0.02
CA CYS A 142 26.24 2.21 0.96
C CYS A 142 26.63 1.88 2.40
N CYS A 143 26.63 0.59 2.78
CA CYS A 143 26.85 0.17 4.16
C CYS A 143 27.79 -1.05 4.17
N PRO A 144 28.95 -1.00 4.86
CA PRO A 144 29.96 -2.07 4.80
C PRO A 144 29.50 -3.35 5.50
N GLU A 145 28.57 -3.25 6.45
CA GLU A 145 28.05 -4.38 7.21
C GLU A 145 27.12 -5.26 6.36
N PRO A 146 27.30 -6.59 6.39
CA PRO A 146 26.36 -7.52 5.77
C PRO A 146 24.94 -7.32 6.29
N GLY A 147 23.98 -7.37 5.39
CA GLY A 147 22.55 -7.31 5.68
C GLY A 147 21.82 -8.56 5.20
N THR A 148 20.57 -8.71 5.63
CA THR A 148 19.70 -9.82 5.24
C THR A 148 18.49 -9.32 4.48
N VAL A 149 18.20 -9.95 3.34
CA VAL A 149 17.00 -9.73 2.52
C VAL A 149 16.41 -11.07 2.11
N THR A 150 15.21 -11.09 1.54
CA THR A 150 14.62 -12.33 1.01
C THR A 150 15.10 -12.61 -0.41
N GLN A 151 15.07 -13.87 -0.84
CA GLN A 151 15.36 -14.22 -2.24
C GLN A 151 14.40 -13.50 -3.20
N GLU A 152 13.13 -13.37 -2.82
CA GLU A 152 12.10 -12.73 -3.63
C GLU A 152 12.35 -11.22 -3.83
N GLN A 153 13.03 -10.56 -2.89
CA GLN A 153 13.51 -9.18 -3.07
C GLN A 153 14.65 -9.08 -4.08
N ILE A 154 15.55 -10.08 -4.10
CA ILE A 154 16.63 -10.17 -5.10
C ILE A 154 16.04 -10.38 -6.49
N ASP A 155 15.10 -11.32 -6.62
CA ASP A 155 14.49 -11.68 -7.91
C ASP A 155 13.67 -10.53 -8.51
N ARG A 156 13.06 -9.70 -7.64
CA ARG A 156 12.34 -8.49 -8.04
C ARG A 156 13.24 -7.27 -8.24
N SER A 157 14.53 -7.36 -7.92
CA SER A 157 15.43 -6.22 -8.02
C SER A 157 15.41 -5.62 -9.44
N TYR A 158 15.23 -4.31 -9.51
CA TYR A 158 15.26 -3.57 -10.76
C TYR A 158 16.62 -2.89 -10.87
N MET A 159 17.28 -3.01 -12.02
CA MET A 159 18.64 -2.50 -12.25
C MET A 159 19.68 -2.98 -11.21
N GLY A 160 19.47 -4.16 -10.62
CA GLY A 160 20.36 -4.71 -9.60
C GLY A 160 20.38 -3.92 -8.29
N GLN A 161 19.29 -3.20 -7.98
CA GLN A 161 19.16 -2.40 -6.76
C GLN A 161 18.08 -2.96 -5.84
N ILE A 162 18.36 -2.88 -4.54
CA ILE A 162 17.41 -3.19 -3.45
C ILE A 162 17.52 -2.14 -2.35
N ALA A 163 16.51 -2.06 -1.48
CA ALA A 163 16.57 -1.24 -0.29
C ALA A 163 17.59 -1.80 0.71
N CYS A 164 18.55 -0.97 1.13
CA CYS A 164 19.54 -1.34 2.12
C CYS A 164 18.86 -1.67 3.46
N PRO A 165 19.10 -2.84 4.07
CA PRO A 165 18.46 -3.23 5.33
C PRO A 165 18.92 -2.40 6.54
N HIS A 166 20.02 -1.64 6.40
CA HIS A 166 20.58 -0.82 7.48
C HIS A 166 20.14 0.65 7.42
N CYS A 167 20.14 1.25 6.23
CA CYS A 167 19.86 2.68 6.06
C CYS A 167 18.66 3.00 5.17
N GLY A 168 17.98 1.98 4.63
CA GLY A 168 16.80 2.12 3.77
C GLY A 168 17.06 2.65 2.36
N ARG A 169 18.28 3.10 2.03
CA ARG A 169 18.60 3.63 0.70
C ARG A 169 18.59 2.52 -0.35
N TRP A 170 18.02 2.81 -1.51
CA TRP A 170 18.12 1.95 -2.68
C TRP A 170 19.55 1.99 -3.21
N ASN A 171 20.19 0.83 -3.31
CA ASN A 171 21.55 0.73 -3.79
C ASN A 171 21.85 -0.64 -4.41
N THR A 172 22.95 -0.72 -5.14
CA THR A 172 23.52 -1.97 -5.63
C THR A 172 24.06 -2.83 -4.48
N PHE A 173 24.10 -4.12 -4.73
CA PHE A 173 24.45 -5.13 -3.73
C PHE A 173 25.31 -6.23 -4.32
N THR A 174 26.04 -6.94 -3.45
CA THR A 174 26.74 -8.18 -3.77
C THR A 174 26.21 -9.30 -2.88
N ILE A 175 25.88 -10.44 -3.47
CA ILE A 175 25.42 -11.62 -2.74
C ILE A 175 26.61 -12.31 -2.06
N LEU A 176 26.47 -12.59 -0.77
CA LEU A 176 27.49 -13.28 0.05
C LEU A 176 27.14 -14.75 0.30
N GLY A 177 25.86 -15.11 0.25
CA GLY A 177 25.38 -16.46 0.49
C GLY A 177 23.87 -16.49 0.75
N ASN A 178 23.31 -17.68 0.97
CA ASN A 178 21.89 -17.88 1.22
C ASN A 178 21.63 -18.90 2.34
N ARG A 179 20.46 -18.76 2.97
CA ARG A 179 19.81 -19.74 3.85
C ARG A 179 18.43 -19.99 3.26
N SER A 180 18.19 -21.19 2.75
CA SER A 180 16.85 -21.62 2.38
C SER A 180 16.07 -22.00 3.65
N GLY A 181 14.80 -21.62 3.71
CA GLY A 181 13.89 -22.17 4.71
C GLY A 181 13.66 -23.66 4.47
N PRO A 182 13.15 -24.42 5.46
CA PRO A 182 12.60 -25.74 5.19
C PRO A 182 11.53 -25.63 4.08
N ALA A 183 11.53 -26.58 3.13
CA ALA A 183 10.61 -26.55 2.01
C ALA A 183 9.16 -26.43 2.50
N PRO A 184 8.34 -25.50 1.94
CA PRO A 184 6.97 -25.34 2.37
C PRO A 184 6.18 -26.62 2.08
N ILE A 185 5.44 -27.10 3.08
CA ILE A 185 4.41 -28.10 2.89
C ILE A 185 3.35 -27.42 2.01
N SER A 186 3.26 -27.87 0.77
CA SER A 186 2.43 -27.37 -0.33
C SER A 186 1.13 -26.66 0.10
N GLY A 187 1.11 -25.33 -0.06
CA GLY A 187 -0.09 -24.50 -0.08
C GLY A 187 0.06 -23.46 -1.21
N PRO A 188 -1.02 -23.12 -1.96
CA PRO A 188 -0.89 -22.26 -3.13
C PRO A 188 -0.53 -20.84 -2.74
N ILE A 189 0.57 -20.34 -3.30
CA ILE A 189 0.95 -18.92 -3.27
C ILE A 189 -0.04 -18.16 -4.16
N PRO A 190 -0.80 -17.16 -3.65
CA PRO A 190 -1.61 -16.31 -4.49
C PRO A 190 -0.68 -15.47 -5.38
N ARG A 191 -0.77 -15.68 -6.69
CA ARG A 191 -0.09 -14.85 -7.68
C ARG A 191 -0.73 -13.47 -7.64
N SER A 192 0.05 -12.45 -7.34
CA SER A 192 -0.35 -11.07 -7.60
C SER A 192 -0.18 -10.81 -9.09
N ASP A 193 -1.24 -10.96 -9.86
CA ASP A 193 -1.26 -10.55 -11.26
C ASP A 193 -1.33 -9.01 -11.30
N CYS A 194 -0.17 -8.37 -11.30
CA CYS A 194 -0.01 -7.04 -11.85
C CYS A 194 0.61 -7.17 -13.25
N GLU A 195 -0.22 -7.52 -14.24
CA GLU A 195 0.16 -7.42 -15.64
C GLU A 195 0.47 -5.96 -15.99
N ARG A 196 1.71 -5.72 -16.42
CA ARG A 196 2.20 -4.47 -17.00
C ARG A 196 1.73 -4.38 -18.45
N ASP A 197 0.62 -3.72 -18.70
CA ASP A 197 0.34 -3.14 -20.02
C ASP A 197 1.03 -1.78 -20.14
N ALA A 198 2.30 -1.82 -20.52
CA ALA A 198 3.05 -0.63 -20.94
C ALA A 198 3.75 -0.93 -22.26
N LYS A 199 2.98 -0.92 -23.36
CA LYS A 199 3.53 -0.91 -24.72
C LYS A 199 2.65 -0.08 -25.67
N HIS A 200 3.28 0.99 -26.19
CA HIS A 200 3.05 1.70 -27.45
C HIS A 200 1.89 2.69 -27.58
N LEU A 201 2.22 3.99 -27.50
CA LEU A 201 2.07 4.92 -28.63
C LEU A 201 2.79 6.26 -28.32
N ILE A 202 4.11 6.29 -28.58
CA ILE A 202 4.79 7.55 -28.92
C ILE A 202 5.14 7.40 -30.40
N SER A 203 4.31 7.96 -31.27
CA SER A 203 4.73 8.31 -32.63
C SER A 203 4.95 9.81 -32.62
N GLY A 204 6.20 10.20 -32.76
CA GLY A 204 6.59 11.59 -32.94
C GLY A 204 5.93 12.20 -34.17
N LYS A 205 5.63 13.48 -34.06
CA LYS A 205 5.50 14.38 -35.21
C LYS A 205 6.02 15.73 -34.76
N ASP A 206 7.21 16.04 -35.23
CA ASP A 206 7.79 17.38 -35.21
C ASP A 206 6.98 18.33 -36.11
N ALA A 207 7.29 19.63 -35.99
CA ALA A 207 6.78 20.82 -36.69
C ALA A 207 5.67 21.56 -35.93
N ASP A 208 5.72 22.87 -35.70
CA ASP A 208 6.71 23.92 -35.96
C ASP A 208 6.37 25.07 -35.01
N ALA A 209 7.38 25.87 -34.66
CA ALA A 209 7.18 27.16 -34.02
C ALA A 209 6.58 28.14 -35.04
N ASP A 210 5.53 28.86 -34.66
CA ASP A 210 5.27 30.19 -35.19
C ASP A 210 4.40 30.99 -34.21
N ASP A 211 5.05 32.01 -33.64
CA ASP A 211 4.45 33.17 -33.01
C ASP A 211 3.62 33.94 -34.04
N ALA A 212 2.33 34.16 -33.76
CA ALA A 212 1.55 35.23 -34.38
C ALA A 212 0.40 35.65 -33.46
N ASP A 213 0.69 36.67 -32.66
CA ASP A 213 -0.11 37.87 -32.40
C ASP A 213 -1.66 37.81 -32.42
N SER A 214 -2.23 38.00 -31.21
CA SER A 214 -3.39 38.88 -30.87
C SER A 214 -4.79 38.54 -31.43
N PRO A 215 -5.89 39.18 -30.98
CA PRO A 215 -6.08 40.15 -29.87
C PRO A 215 -7.23 39.80 -28.89
N TRP A 216 -7.21 40.42 -27.72
CA TRP A 216 -8.35 40.51 -26.80
C TRP A 216 -9.44 41.39 -27.43
N GLU A 217 -10.63 40.84 -27.66
CA GLU A 217 -11.81 41.65 -27.95
C GLU A 217 -12.53 41.96 -26.63
N GLU A 218 -12.46 43.23 -26.26
CA GLU A 218 -13.41 43.91 -25.37
C GLU A 218 -14.74 44.02 -26.14
N ASP A 219 -15.79 43.37 -25.65
CA ASP A 219 -17.16 43.68 -26.05
C ASP A 219 -17.88 44.31 -24.86
N ASP A 220 -17.82 45.65 -24.82
CA ASP A 220 -18.79 46.51 -24.15
C ASP A 220 -19.95 46.84 -25.14
N ASP A 221 -21.12 47.06 -24.53
CA ASP A 221 -22.34 47.75 -25.02
C ASP A 221 -23.38 46.97 -25.87
N ASP A 222 -24.53 46.65 -25.24
CA ASP A 222 -25.74 47.51 -25.21
C ASP A 222 -26.69 47.15 -24.04
#